data_AF-A0A6S6LZ36-F1
#
_entry.id   AF-A0A6S6LZ36-F1
#
_cell.length_a   1.000
_cell.length_b   1.000
_cell.length_c   1.000
_cell.angle_alpha   90.00
_cell.angle_beta   90.00
_cell.angle_gamma   90.00
#
_symmetry.space_group_name_H-M   'P 1'
#
loop_
_entity.id
_entity.type
_entity.pdbx_description
1 polymer ?
#
loop_
_entity_poly.entity_id
_entity_poly.type
_entity_poly.pdbx_seq_one_letter_code
_entity_poly.pdbx_strand_id
1 'polypeptide(L)'
;MKMQQKQIVPVDIRKIRQTLDLTMKQMGQQIAIYSQGIPYSPVPETRVSEWEFRHRHIPSYVFTATAKLLLDHWSEDRHMALPARQLDVDVFYGTALNQAFGHMFKLEKELSKGRRTDHKLLNSLRDARLMQQRYLERLLGVRMFYVFAHDIGVEA
;
A
#
# COMPACT_ATOMS: atom_id res chain seq x y z
N MET A 1 -5.94 -7.66 34.62
CA MET A 1 -5.02 -7.44 33.49
C MET A 1 -5.85 -6.96 32.30
N LYS A 2 -5.84 -5.67 31.97
CA LYS A 2 -6.61 -5.16 30.81
C LYS A 2 -5.87 -5.60 29.55
N MET A 3 -6.47 -6.49 28.75
CA MET A 3 -6.02 -6.73 27.39
C MET A 3 -6.10 -5.39 26.66
N GLN A 4 -4.95 -4.76 26.40
CA GLN A 4 -4.89 -3.67 25.44
C GLN A 4 -5.31 -4.29 24.10
N GLN A 5 -6.54 -4.00 23.66
CA GLN A 5 -6.93 -4.21 22.27
C GLN A 5 -5.86 -3.51 21.44
N LYS A 6 -5.02 -4.29 20.74
CA LYS A 6 -4.10 -3.73 19.75
C LYS A 6 -4.99 -3.03 18.73
N GLN A 7 -5.04 -1.71 18.80
CA GLN A 7 -5.71 -0.89 17.81
C GLN A 7 -5.11 -1.28 16.46
N ILE A 8 -5.95 -1.87 15.59
CA ILE A 8 -5.53 -2.26 14.25
C ILE A 8 -5.24 -0.95 13.53
N VAL A 9 -3.97 -0.65 13.34
CA VAL A 9 -3.53 0.50 12.57
C VAL A 9 -3.69 0.11 11.11
N PRO A 10 -4.53 0.81 10.33
CA PRO A 10 -4.83 0.40 8.96
C PRO A 10 -3.60 0.50 8.05
N VAL A 11 -2.67 1.42 8.34
CA VAL A 11 -1.42 1.64 7.59
C VAL A 11 -0.28 2.05 8.52
N ASP A 12 0.90 1.43 8.35
CA ASP A 12 2.10 1.82 9.08
C ASP A 12 2.82 2.98 8.37
N ILE A 13 2.64 4.21 8.88
CA ILE A 13 3.22 5.44 8.33
C ILE A 13 4.75 5.36 8.26
N ARG A 14 5.38 4.82 9.32
CA ARG A 14 6.84 4.70 9.39
C ARG A 14 7.34 3.79 8.29
N LYS A 15 6.68 2.63 8.12
CA LYS A 15 7.03 1.67 7.09
C LYS A 15 6.96 2.31 5.71
N ILE A 16 5.87 3.01 5.39
CA ILE A 16 5.71 3.67 4.08
C ILE A 16 6.77 4.75 3.88
N ARG A 17 7.01 5.60 4.88
CA ARG A 17 8.05 6.62 4.79
C ARG A 17 9.43 6.02 4.48
N GLN A 18 9.78 4.93 5.16
CA GLN A 18 11.03 4.21 4.93
C GLN A 18 11.06 3.51 3.57
N THR A 19 9.94 2.94 3.12
CA THR A 19 9.80 2.33 1.79
C THR A 19 10.04 3.35 0.67
N LEU A 20 9.59 4.59 0.86
CA LEU A 20 9.72 5.68 -0.12
C LEU A 20 11.00 6.53 0.06
N ASP A 21 11.89 6.13 0.98
CA ASP A 21 13.11 6.88 1.35
C ASP A 21 12.87 8.37 1.66
N LEU A 22 11.77 8.67 2.36
CA LEU A 22 11.41 10.04 2.71
C LEU A 22 11.96 10.41 4.10
N THR A 23 12.47 11.63 4.22
CA THR A 23 12.68 12.28 5.52
C THR A 23 11.34 12.58 6.20
N MET A 24 11.32 12.79 7.53
CA MET A 24 10.10 13.21 8.23
C MET A 24 9.53 14.52 7.67
N LYS A 25 10.42 15.42 7.23
CA LYS A 25 10.05 16.70 6.61
C LYS A 25 9.27 16.50 5.32
N GLN A 26 9.85 15.70 4.42
CA GLN A 26 9.22 15.36 3.15
C GLN A 26 7.91 14.62 3.38
N MET A 27 7.86 13.69 4.33
CA MET A 27 6.62 12.99 4.68
C MET A 27 5.51 13.96 5.12
N GLY A 28 5.84 14.94 5.96
CA GLY A 28 4.89 15.95 6.40
C GLY A 28 4.38 16.86 5.27
N GLN A 29 5.23 17.16 4.29
CA GLN A 29 4.87 17.87 3.05
C GLN A 29 3.95 17.02 2.17
N GLN A 30 4.30 15.75 1.94
CA GLN A 30 3.51 14.83 1.13
C GLN A 30 2.12 14.58 1.75
N ILE A 31 2.03 14.36 3.06
CA ILE A 31 0.74 14.22 3.74
C ILE A 31 -0.15 15.44 3.46
N ALA A 32 0.40 16.66 3.50
CA ALA A 32 -0.38 17.87 3.21
C ALA A 32 -0.88 17.91 1.75
N ILE A 33 -0.04 17.51 0.78
CA ILE A 33 -0.41 17.45 -0.65
C ILE A 33 -1.55 16.44 -0.89
N TYR A 34 -1.47 15.27 -0.28
CA TYR A 34 -2.43 14.17 -0.48
C TYR A 34 -3.69 14.27 0.39
N SER A 35 -3.71 15.14 1.41
CA SER A 35 -4.86 15.39 2.28
C SER A 35 -5.81 16.40 1.62
N GLN A 36 -6.78 15.90 0.85
CA GLN A 36 -7.82 16.77 0.27
C GLN A 36 -8.64 17.46 1.38
N GLY A 37 -8.83 18.78 1.27
CA GLY A 37 -9.77 19.55 2.10
C GLY A 37 -9.25 20.05 3.45
N ILE A 38 -7.95 19.93 3.74
CA ILE A 38 -7.31 20.56 4.91
C ILE A 38 -6.43 21.71 4.41
N PRO A 39 -6.43 22.89 5.07
CA PRO A 39 -5.56 23.98 4.70
C PRO A 39 -4.10 23.49 4.54
N TYR A 40 -3.48 23.87 3.42
CA TYR A 40 -2.19 23.46 2.85
C TYR A 40 -0.95 23.63 3.75
N SER A 41 -1.11 23.74 5.06
CA SER A 41 0.01 23.82 5.99
C SER A 41 0.72 22.47 6.03
N PRO A 42 2.03 22.43 5.73
CA PRO A 42 2.82 21.23 5.89
C PRO A 42 2.68 20.68 7.31
N VAL A 43 2.58 19.36 7.44
CA VAL A 43 2.61 18.73 8.76
C VAL A 43 4.03 18.87 9.32
N PRO A 44 4.23 19.38 10.54
CA PRO A 44 5.56 19.48 11.14
C PRO A 44 6.21 18.10 11.34
N GLU A 45 7.54 18.04 11.23
CA GLU A 45 8.32 16.80 11.46
C GLU A 45 8.04 16.15 12.81
N THR A 46 7.91 16.98 13.86
CA THR A 46 7.58 16.54 15.21
C THR A 46 6.23 15.81 15.26
N ARG A 47 5.25 16.28 14.49
CA ARG A 47 3.93 15.67 14.40
C ARG A 47 3.97 14.34 13.66
N VAL A 48 4.80 14.22 12.61
CA VAL A 48 5.03 12.95 11.92
C VAL A 48 5.69 11.94 12.88
N SER A 49 6.71 12.37 13.62
CA SER A 49 7.38 11.54 14.64
C SER A 49 6.39 11.03 15.70
N GLU A 50 5.56 11.91 16.27
CA GLU A 50 4.53 11.54 17.25
C GLU A 50 3.60 10.42 16.74
N TRP A 51 3.26 10.44 15.44
CA TRP A 51 2.45 9.40 14.81
C TRP A 51 3.21 8.09 14.62
N GLU A 52 4.45 8.13 14.12
CA GLU A 52 5.27 6.92 13.90
C GLU A 52 5.55 6.16 15.20
N PHE A 53 5.79 6.88 16.29
CA PHE A 53 6.07 6.29 17.61
C PHE A 53 4.82 6.11 18.47
N ARG A 54 3.62 6.34 17.91
CA ARG A 54 2.33 6.19 18.59
C ARG A 54 2.20 7.03 19.87
N HIS A 55 2.92 8.13 19.95
CA HIS A 55 2.74 9.14 20.99
C HIS A 55 1.45 9.94 20.79
N ARG A 56 0.87 9.90 19.57
CA ARG A 56 -0.39 10.56 19.25
C ARG A 56 -1.26 9.71 18.34
N HIS A 57 -2.57 9.85 18.50
CA HIS A 57 -3.55 9.30 17.57
C HIS A 57 -3.36 9.86 16.16
N ILE A 58 -3.41 8.99 15.15
CA ILE A 58 -3.29 9.33 13.74
C ILE A 58 -4.69 9.62 13.18
N PRO A 59 -4.95 10.82 12.64
CA PRO A 59 -6.23 11.11 11.99
C PRO A 59 -6.47 10.24 10.75
N SER A 60 -7.73 9.89 10.47
CA SER A 60 -8.08 9.05 9.31
C SER A 60 -7.59 9.61 7.97
N TYR A 61 -7.65 10.94 7.78
CA TYR A 61 -7.17 11.57 6.56
C TYR A 61 -5.67 11.36 6.32
N VAL A 62 -4.87 11.20 7.39
CA VAL A 62 -3.43 10.92 7.29
C VAL A 62 -3.20 9.50 6.79
N PHE A 63 -3.99 8.53 7.26
CA PHE A 63 -3.93 7.16 6.73
C PHE A 63 -4.28 7.13 5.25
N THR A 64 -5.35 7.81 4.84
CA THR A 64 -5.75 7.93 3.43
C THR A 64 -4.67 8.62 2.60
N ALA A 65 -4.13 9.75 3.05
CA ALA A 65 -3.09 10.50 2.34
C ALA A 65 -1.82 9.66 2.17
N THR A 66 -1.39 8.97 3.23
CA THR A 66 -0.21 8.09 3.22
C THR A 66 -0.41 6.90 2.28
N ALA A 67 -1.60 6.30 2.25
CA ALA A 67 -1.92 5.23 1.33
C ALA A 67 -1.91 5.72 -0.13
N LYS A 68 -2.50 6.89 -0.43
CA LYS A 68 -2.48 7.47 -1.77
C LYS A 68 -1.06 7.74 -2.25
N LEU A 69 -0.21 8.36 -1.40
CA LEU A 69 1.20 8.56 -1.70
C LEU A 69 1.89 7.25 -2.10
N LEU A 70 1.73 6.19 -1.31
CA LEU A 70 2.32 4.89 -1.64
C LEU A 70 1.80 4.33 -2.97
N LEU A 71 0.50 4.48 -3.26
CA LEU A 71 -0.10 3.97 -4.49
C LEU A 71 0.36 4.72 -5.74
N ASP A 72 0.60 6.02 -5.65
CA ASP A 72 1.11 6.81 -6.76
C ASP A 72 2.53 6.38 -7.13
N HIS A 73 3.41 6.21 -6.13
CA HIS A 73 4.75 5.66 -6.32
C HIS A 73 4.73 4.21 -6.82
N TRP A 74 3.85 3.36 -6.27
CA TRP A 74 3.68 1.99 -6.74
C TRP A 74 3.27 1.96 -8.21
N SER A 75 2.28 2.77 -8.58
CA SER A 75 1.82 2.89 -9.96
C SER A 75 2.99 3.27 -10.87
N GLU A 76 3.72 4.35 -10.56
CA GLU A 76 4.85 4.82 -11.35
C GLU A 76 5.91 3.72 -11.56
N ASP A 77 6.40 3.12 -10.48
CA ASP A 77 7.44 2.08 -10.53
C ASP A 77 6.96 0.84 -11.30
N ARG A 78 5.69 0.46 -11.15
CA ARG A 78 5.13 -0.69 -11.84
C ARG A 78 4.99 -0.45 -13.34
N HIS A 79 4.63 0.76 -13.75
CA HIS A 79 4.55 1.16 -15.17
C HIS A 79 5.94 1.24 -15.82
N MET A 80 6.97 1.65 -15.07
CA MET A 80 8.36 1.68 -15.55
C MET A 80 9.03 0.30 -15.53
N ALA A 81 8.52 -0.65 -14.75
CA ALA A 81 9.07 -1.99 -14.66
C ALA A 81 8.77 -2.85 -15.90
N LEU A 82 9.76 -3.63 -16.33
CA LEU A 82 9.56 -4.70 -17.30
C LEU A 82 8.49 -5.69 -16.80
N PRO A 83 7.68 -6.31 -17.68
CA PRO A 83 6.63 -7.25 -17.27
C PRO A 83 7.10 -8.35 -16.32
N ALA A 84 8.30 -8.90 -16.55
CA ALA A 84 8.90 -9.93 -15.68
C ALA A 84 9.25 -9.44 -14.25
N ARG A 85 9.27 -8.14 -14.02
CA ARG A 85 9.59 -7.47 -12.74
C ARG A 85 8.38 -6.87 -12.05
N GLN A 86 7.24 -6.74 -12.70
CA GLN A 86 6.04 -6.13 -12.11
C GLN A 86 5.61 -6.85 -10.81
N LEU A 87 5.66 -8.18 -10.77
CA LEU A 87 5.39 -8.92 -9.53
C LEU A 87 6.39 -8.63 -8.40
N ASP A 88 7.64 -8.29 -8.71
CA ASP A 88 8.62 -7.90 -7.68
C ASP A 88 8.25 -6.55 -7.06
N VAL A 89 7.84 -5.60 -7.91
CA VAL A 89 7.32 -4.29 -7.50
C VAL A 89 6.05 -4.46 -6.67
N ASP A 90 5.12 -5.31 -7.11
CA ASP A 90 3.86 -5.58 -6.41
C ASP A 90 4.09 -6.20 -5.03
N VAL A 91 5.06 -7.10 -4.89
CA VAL A 91 5.46 -7.65 -3.58
C VAL A 91 6.01 -6.55 -2.68
N PHE A 92 6.89 -5.69 -3.18
CA PHE A 92 7.53 -4.64 -2.40
C PHE A 92 6.50 -3.65 -1.83
N TYR A 93 5.71 -3.02 -2.71
CA TYR A 93 4.70 -2.03 -2.31
C TYR A 93 3.51 -2.67 -1.59
N GLY A 94 3.06 -3.84 -2.04
CA GLY A 94 2.00 -4.59 -1.37
C GLY A 94 2.39 -4.91 0.07
N THR A 95 3.65 -5.31 0.32
CA THR A 95 4.15 -5.55 1.68
C THR A 95 4.20 -4.28 2.51
N ALA A 96 4.60 -3.15 1.93
CA ALA A 96 4.63 -1.85 2.61
C ALA A 96 3.23 -1.41 3.05
N LEU A 97 2.23 -1.56 2.18
CA LEU A 97 0.84 -1.25 2.48
C LEU A 97 0.25 -2.19 3.54
N ASN A 98 0.39 -3.50 3.31
CA ASN A 98 -0.13 -4.54 4.17
C ASN A 98 0.64 -5.86 3.96
N GLN A 99 1.29 -6.36 5.02
CA GLN A 99 2.15 -7.54 4.90
C GLN A 99 1.42 -8.78 4.32
N ALA A 100 0.16 -9.01 4.67
CA ALA A 100 -0.61 -10.12 4.14
C ALA A 100 -0.89 -9.95 2.64
N PHE A 101 -1.17 -8.71 2.20
CA PHE A 101 -1.37 -8.38 0.80
C PHE A 101 -0.11 -8.61 -0.04
N GLY A 102 1.05 -8.14 0.43
CA GLY A 102 2.35 -8.43 -0.20
C GLY A 102 2.67 -9.93 -0.28
N HIS A 103 2.31 -10.70 0.75
CA HIS A 103 2.47 -12.15 0.74
C HIS A 103 1.64 -12.85 -0.34
N MET A 104 0.46 -12.33 -0.70
CA MET A 104 -0.34 -12.89 -1.79
C MET A 104 0.39 -12.77 -3.13
N PHE A 105 1.01 -11.62 -3.44
CA PHE A 105 1.83 -11.47 -4.64
C PHE A 105 3.05 -12.39 -4.64
N LYS A 106 3.67 -12.57 -3.47
CA LYS A 106 4.82 -13.47 -3.33
C LYS A 106 4.44 -14.91 -3.66
N LEU A 107 3.32 -15.39 -3.12
CA LEU A 107 2.78 -16.71 -3.43
C LEU A 107 2.42 -16.85 -4.91
N GLU A 108 1.83 -15.81 -5.51
CA GLU A 108 1.50 -15.80 -6.95
C GLU A 108 2.76 -15.95 -7.80
N LYS A 109 3.83 -15.23 -7.45
CA LYS A 109 5.14 -15.33 -8.11
C LYS A 109 5.76 -16.72 -7.95
N GLU A 110 5.70 -17.32 -6.76
CA GLU A 110 6.26 -18.65 -6.50
C GLU A 110 5.52 -19.74 -7.27
N LEU A 111 4.18 -19.69 -7.28
CA LEU A 111 3.34 -20.64 -8.03
C LEU A 111 3.51 -20.53 -9.54
N SER A 112 3.70 -19.31 -10.06
CA SER A 112 3.90 -19.06 -11.49
C SER A 112 5.26 -19.58 -12.00
N LYS A 113 6.23 -19.79 -11.11
CA LYS A 113 7.57 -20.32 -11.46
C LYS A 113 7.69 -21.85 -11.31
N GLY A 114 6.70 -22.51 -10.72
CA GLY A 114 6.74 -23.95 -10.48
C GLY A 114 6.76 -24.76 -11.80
N ARG A 115 7.45 -25.91 -11.80
CA ARG A 115 7.52 -26.84 -12.97
C ARG A 115 6.14 -27.37 -13.41
N ARG A 116 5.15 -27.35 -12.50
CA ARG A 116 3.73 -27.60 -12.78
C ARG A 116 2.94 -26.55 -12.02
N THR A 117 2.40 -25.58 -12.75
CA THR A 117 1.53 -24.55 -12.17
C THR A 117 0.16 -25.16 -11.87
N ASP A 118 -0.24 -25.15 -10.60
CA ASP A 118 -1.63 -25.45 -10.23
C ASP A 118 -2.50 -24.23 -10.56
N HIS A 119 -3.11 -24.25 -11.74
CA HIS A 119 -3.97 -23.16 -12.22
C HIS A 119 -5.17 -22.90 -11.31
N LYS A 120 -5.71 -23.92 -10.63
CA LYS A 120 -6.85 -23.75 -9.73
C LYS A 120 -6.43 -22.99 -8.47
N LEU A 121 -5.29 -23.35 -7.90
CA LEU A 121 -4.73 -22.64 -6.75
C LEU A 121 -4.34 -21.20 -7.12
N LEU A 122 -3.73 -21.00 -8.29
CA LEU A 122 -3.37 -19.67 -8.78
C LEU A 122 -4.60 -18.76 -8.95
N ASN A 123 -5.68 -19.27 -9.55
CA ASN A 123 -6.92 -18.52 -9.71
C ASN A 123 -7.55 -18.19 -8.34
N SER A 124 -7.59 -19.15 -7.41
CA SER A 124 -8.12 -18.92 -6.06
C SER A 124 -7.32 -17.86 -5.29
N LEU A 125 -6.00 -17.82 -5.48
CA LEU A 125 -5.13 -16.80 -4.89
C LEU A 125 -5.39 -15.42 -5.50
N ARG A 126 -5.59 -15.34 -6.82
CA ARG A 126 -5.95 -14.09 -7.51
C ARG A 126 -7.31 -13.55 -7.03
N ASP A 127 -8.29 -14.42 -6.84
CA ASP A 127 -9.59 -14.02 -6.28
C ASP A 127 -9.45 -13.49 -4.85
N ALA A 128 -8.67 -14.16 -4.01
CA ALA A 128 -8.35 -13.69 -2.66
C ALA A 128 -7.65 -12.33 -2.67
N ARG A 129 -6.70 -12.13 -3.60
CA ARG A 129 -5.99 -10.86 -3.79
C ARG A 129 -6.95 -9.74 -4.21
N LEU A 130 -7.86 -10.00 -5.15
CA LEU A 130 -8.88 -9.03 -5.58
C LEU A 130 -9.84 -8.65 -4.45
N MET A 131 -10.26 -9.63 -3.63
CA MET A 131 -11.07 -9.35 -2.44
C MET A 131 -10.32 -8.46 -1.43
N GLN A 132 -9.04 -8.75 -1.19
CA GLN A 132 -8.20 -7.96 -0.29
C GLN A 132 -7.97 -6.54 -0.83
N GLN A 133 -7.76 -6.39 -2.14
CA GLN A 133 -7.65 -5.08 -2.80
C GLN A 133 -8.92 -4.25 -2.57
N ARG A 134 -10.11 -4.80 -2.86
CA ARG A 134 -11.39 -4.10 -2.64
C ARG A 134 -11.64 -3.77 -1.18
N TYR A 135 -11.15 -4.59 -0.25
CA TYR A 135 -11.21 -4.29 1.18
C TYR A 135 -10.34 -3.08 1.53
N LEU A 136 -9.09 -3.05 1.07
CA LEU A 136 -8.16 -1.94 1.30
C LEU A 136 -8.63 -0.64 0.64
N GLU A 137 -9.17 -0.69 -0.58
CA GLU A 137 -9.77 0.46 -1.27
C GLU A 137 -10.89 1.10 -0.44
N ARG A 138 -11.80 0.28 0.10
CA ARG A 138 -12.89 0.75 0.97
C ARG A 138 -12.38 1.30 2.31
N LEU A 139 -11.44 0.61 2.94
CA LEU A 139 -10.89 0.99 4.25
C LEU A 139 -10.13 2.32 4.18
N LEU A 140 -9.35 2.51 3.11
CA LEU A 140 -8.42 3.64 2.97
C LEU A 140 -9.00 4.78 2.15
N GLY A 141 -10.13 4.58 1.46
CA GLY A 141 -10.71 5.59 0.57
C GLY A 141 -9.81 5.87 -0.64
N VAL A 142 -9.19 4.82 -1.19
CA VAL A 142 -8.25 4.89 -2.31
C VAL A 142 -8.73 4.05 -3.49
N ARG A 143 -8.23 4.33 -4.70
CA ARG A 143 -8.50 3.52 -5.90
C ARG A 143 -7.20 2.88 -6.35
N MET A 144 -7.10 1.56 -6.22
CA MET A 144 -5.90 0.79 -6.62
C MET A 144 -5.95 0.36 -8.08
N PHE A 145 -7.08 0.56 -8.76
CA PHE A 145 -7.21 0.34 -10.20
C PHE A 145 -6.05 0.93 -11.02
N TYR A 146 -5.58 2.13 -10.67
CA TYR A 146 -4.50 2.80 -11.40
C TYR A 146 -3.17 2.04 -11.33
N VAL A 147 -2.92 1.24 -10.29
CA VAL A 147 -1.72 0.40 -10.19
C VAL A 147 -1.80 -0.78 -11.17
N PHE A 148 -2.97 -1.40 -11.29
CA PHE A 148 -3.15 -2.67 -12.03
C PHE A 148 -3.82 -2.50 -13.40
N ALA A 149 -3.88 -1.28 -13.94
CA ALA A 149 -4.63 -0.96 -15.16
C ALA A 149 -4.19 -1.81 -16.38
N HIS A 150 -2.96 -2.31 -16.40
CA HIS A 150 -2.44 -3.19 -17.46
C HIS A 150 -2.76 -4.68 -17.29
N ASP A 151 -3.22 -5.13 -16.12
CA ASP A 151 -3.63 -6.52 -15.91
C ASP A 151 -5.04 -6.78 -16.42
N ILE A 152 -5.80 -5.71 -16.65
CA ILE A 152 -7.11 -5.71 -17.26
C ILE A 152 -6.89 -5.50 -18.74
N GLY A 153 -6.50 -6.58 -19.43
CA GLY A 153 -6.71 -6.68 -20.86
C GLY A 153 -8.19 -6.42 -21.13
N VAL A 154 -8.51 -5.19 -21.52
CA VAL A 154 -9.58 -4.94 -22.46
C VAL A 154 -9.14 -5.71 -23.70
N GLU A 155 -9.76 -6.87 -23.92
CA GLU A 155 -9.96 -7.39 -25.25
C GLU A 155 -10.44 -6.22 -26.11
N ALA A 156 -9.56 -5.75 -27.00
CA ALA A 156 -9.95 -4.95 -28.16
C ALA A 156 -9.84 -5.86 -29.38
#